data_AF-V4Y1G6-F1
#
_entry.id   AF-V4Y1G6-F1
#
_cell.length_a   1.000
_cell.length_b   1.000
_cell.length_c   1.000
_cell.angle_alpha   90.00
_cell.angle_beta   90.00
_cell.angle_gamma   90.00
#
_symmetry.space_group_name_H-M   'P 1'
#
loop_
_entity.id
_entity.type
_entity.pdbx_description
1 polymer ?
#
loop_
_entity_poly.entity_id
_entity_poly.type
_entity_poly.pdbx_seq_one_letter_code
_entity_poly.pdbx_strand_id
1 'polypeptide(L)'
;SAEYGTDAGALAAFEGELLLISFTGDWHFTVEESEAVAAAARDTEVPTAHHVVSSDHGHDAFLVEPGKVGPPIRDFLADGVAGRAVTDTADEDHERTGRRRPAAGRLDRLGPRHRP
;
A
#
# COMPACT_ATOMS: atom_id res chain seq x y z
N SER A 1 2.03 6.10 17.94
CA SER A 1 1.03 5.15 18.47
C SER A 1 0.42 5.52 19.83
N ALA A 2 0.96 6.47 20.62
CA ALA A 2 0.44 6.73 21.98
C ALA A 2 -1.02 7.22 22.08
N GLU A 3 -1.56 7.88 21.04
CA GLU A 3 -2.95 8.37 21.02
C GLU A 3 -3.96 7.35 20.48
N TYR A 4 -3.53 6.49 19.54
CA TYR A 4 -4.41 5.56 18.81
C TYR A 4 -4.23 4.08 19.18
N GLY A 5 -3.26 3.75 20.05
CA GLY A 5 -3.02 2.41 20.59
C GLY A 5 -2.36 1.42 19.62
N THR A 6 -2.77 1.39 18.35
CA THR A 6 -2.21 0.54 17.29
C THR A 6 -2.05 1.30 15.98
N ASP A 7 -1.25 0.78 15.06
CA ASP A 7 -1.06 1.40 13.73
C ASP A 7 -2.34 1.32 12.89
N ALA A 8 -3.09 0.21 13.00
CA ALA A 8 -4.44 0.11 12.42
C ALA A 8 -5.36 1.19 13.01
N GLY A 9 -5.36 1.39 14.34
CA GLY A 9 -6.14 2.45 14.97
C GLY A 9 -5.79 3.86 14.46
N ALA A 10 -4.51 4.10 14.14
CA ALA A 10 -4.07 5.36 13.55
C ALA A 10 -4.54 5.56 12.10
N LEU A 11 -4.74 4.48 11.34
CA LEU A 11 -5.15 4.50 9.94
C LEU A 11 -6.67 4.38 9.75
N ALA A 12 -7.42 4.00 10.79
CA ALA A 12 -8.85 3.67 10.71
C ALA A 12 -9.77 4.80 10.20
N ALA A 13 -9.34 6.06 10.30
CA ALA A 13 -10.11 7.21 9.82
C ALA A 13 -9.69 7.68 8.41
N PHE A 14 -8.76 6.99 7.74
CA PHE A 14 -8.30 7.37 6.41
C PHE A 14 -9.33 6.99 5.33
N GLU A 15 -9.79 7.96 4.54
CA GLU A 15 -10.86 7.77 3.54
C GLU A 15 -10.34 7.64 2.09
N GLY A 16 -9.03 7.44 1.90
CA GLY A 16 -8.39 7.37 0.58
C GLY A 16 -7.91 5.96 0.20
N GLU A 17 -7.09 5.92 -0.85
CA GLU A 17 -6.31 4.74 -1.23
C GLU A 17 -4.85 4.96 -0.88
N LEU A 18 -4.11 3.89 -0.55
CA LEU A 18 -2.71 3.94 -0.20
C LEU A 18 -1.86 3.17 -1.21
N LEU A 19 -0.80 3.82 -1.68
CA LEU A 19 0.31 3.19 -2.39
C LEU A 19 1.56 3.34 -1.54
N LEU A 20 2.13 2.22 -1.11
CA LEU A 20 3.44 2.15 -0.50
C LEU A 20 4.44 1.69 -1.54
N ILE A 21 5.57 2.38 -1.68
CA ILE A 21 6.66 2.00 -2.57
C ILE A 21 7.89 1.76 -1.72
N SER A 22 8.45 0.56 -1.80
CA SER A 22 9.64 0.15 -1.05
C SER A 22 10.72 -0.36 -1.98
N PHE A 23 11.98 -0.27 -1.55
CA PHE A 23 13.14 -0.68 -2.33
C PHE A 23 13.90 -1.79 -1.62
N THR A 24 14.29 -2.84 -2.35
CA THR A 24 14.94 -4.02 -1.75
C THR A 24 16.25 -3.72 -1.01
N GLY A 25 16.95 -2.65 -1.39
CA GLY A 25 18.18 -2.20 -0.74
C GLY A 25 18.01 -1.07 0.29
N ASP A 26 16.78 -0.66 0.62
CA ASP A 26 16.55 0.39 1.60
C ASP A 26 16.72 -0.15 3.02
N TRP A 27 17.63 0.45 3.77
CA TRP A 27 17.93 0.13 5.16
C TRP A 27 17.36 1.15 6.16
N HIS A 28 16.87 2.30 5.66
CA HIS A 28 16.19 3.30 6.48
C HIS A 28 14.69 3.01 6.58
N PHE A 29 14.09 2.54 5.48
CA PHE A 29 12.68 2.20 5.39
C PHE A 29 12.55 0.84 4.71
N THR A 30 12.69 -0.21 5.51
CA THR A 30 12.76 -1.56 4.95
C THR A 30 11.43 -1.98 4.32
N VAL A 31 11.50 -2.95 3.40
CA VAL A 31 10.32 -3.60 2.82
C VAL A 31 9.44 -4.19 3.92
N GLU A 32 10.03 -4.77 4.97
CA GLU A 32 9.30 -5.40 6.07
C GLU A 32 8.55 -4.37 6.92
N GLU A 33 9.18 -3.24 7.26
CA GLU A 33 8.51 -2.17 8.00
C GLU A 33 7.38 -1.52 7.19
N SER A 34 7.57 -1.37 5.87
CA SER A 34 6.53 -0.86 4.98
C SER A 34 5.36 -1.84 4.84
N GLU A 35 5.64 -3.15 4.81
CA GLU A 35 4.60 -4.19 4.82
C GLU A 35 3.79 -4.15 6.11
N ALA A 36 4.40 -3.86 7.27
CA ALA A 36 3.65 -3.71 8.52
C ALA A 36 2.63 -2.56 8.46
N VAL A 37 2.98 -1.44 7.84
CA VAL A 37 2.05 -0.33 7.59
C VAL A 37 0.96 -0.73 6.60
N ALA A 38 1.33 -1.42 5.51
CA ALA A 38 0.37 -1.89 4.52
C ALA A 38 -0.64 -2.89 5.13
N ALA A 39 -0.18 -3.81 5.97
CA ALA A 39 -1.02 -4.75 6.71
C ALA A 39 -1.98 -4.00 7.64
N ALA A 40 -1.49 -3.04 8.43
CA ALA A 40 -2.31 -2.22 9.31
C ALA A 40 -3.40 -1.43 8.55
N ALA A 41 -3.08 -0.89 7.37
CA ALA A 41 -4.05 -0.22 6.51
C ALA A 41 -5.14 -1.20 6.02
N ARG A 42 -4.73 -2.38 5.54
CA ARG A 42 -5.64 -3.42 5.05
C ARG A 42 -6.55 -3.95 6.16
N ASP A 43 -6.07 -4.04 7.40
CA ASP A 43 -6.86 -4.42 8.57
C ASP A 43 -8.00 -3.42 8.88
N THR A 44 -7.88 -2.19 8.37
CA THR A 44 -8.91 -1.14 8.46
C THR A 44 -9.73 -0.97 7.18
N GLU A 45 -9.65 -1.92 6.26
CA GLU A 45 -10.36 -1.91 4.97
C GLU A 45 -9.95 -0.77 4.03
N VAL A 46 -8.82 -0.09 4.29
CA VAL A 46 -8.26 0.91 3.37
C VAL A 46 -7.71 0.20 2.13
N PRO A 47 -8.15 0.56 0.90
CA PRO A 47 -7.57 0.01 -0.33
C PRO A 47 -6.09 0.36 -0.38
N THR A 48 -5.25 -0.66 -0.37
CA THR A 48 -3.81 -0.50 -0.19
C THR A 48 -3.06 -1.41 -1.15
N ALA A 49 -2.06 -0.87 -1.84
CA ALA A 49 -1.07 -1.62 -2.59
C ALA A 49 0.34 -1.35 -2.03
N HIS A 50 1.11 -2.41 -1.79
CA HIS A 50 2.52 -2.30 -1.46
C HIS A 50 3.35 -2.81 -2.65
N HIS A 51 4.00 -1.87 -3.34
CA HIS A 51 4.78 -2.11 -4.55
C HIS A 51 6.28 -2.15 -4.21
N VAL A 52 6.92 -3.30 -4.37
CA VAL A 52 8.35 -3.46 -4.08
C VAL A 52 9.16 -3.35 -5.36
N VAL A 53 10.06 -2.38 -5.38
CA VAL A 53 10.99 -2.12 -6.47
C VAL A 53 12.34 -2.77 -6.16
N SER A 54 12.78 -3.66 -7.04
CA SER A 54 14.14 -4.21 -6.95
C SER A 54 15.16 -3.13 -7.34
N SER A 55 15.99 -2.74 -6.37
CA SER A 55 17.03 -1.73 -6.53
C SER A 55 18.18 -1.93 -5.54
N ASP A 56 19.41 -1.76 -6.04
CA ASP A 56 20.64 -1.71 -5.25
C ASP A 56 20.95 -0.30 -4.72
N HIS A 57 20.21 0.72 -5.18
CA HIS A 57 20.37 2.11 -4.72
C HIS A 57 19.63 2.38 -3.40
N GLY A 58 18.87 1.41 -2.91
CA GLY A 58 18.11 1.51 -1.66
C GLY A 58 17.20 2.73 -1.65
N HIS A 59 17.30 3.52 -0.59
CA HIS A 59 16.50 4.74 -0.41
C HIS A 59 16.61 5.70 -1.60
N ASP A 60 17.79 5.88 -2.18
CA ASP A 60 18.00 6.89 -3.23
C ASP A 60 17.38 6.48 -4.59
N ALA A 61 16.84 5.25 -4.70
CA ALA A 61 16.18 4.75 -5.90
C ALA A 61 15.03 5.67 -6.38
N PHE A 62 14.31 6.34 -5.48
CA PHE A 62 13.25 7.28 -5.89
C PHE A 62 13.78 8.52 -6.63
N LEU A 63 15.04 8.89 -6.41
CA LEU A 63 15.69 10.02 -7.10
C LEU A 63 16.39 9.59 -8.39
N VAL A 64 17.03 8.42 -8.37
CA VAL A 64 17.97 8.01 -9.42
C VAL A 64 17.38 7.03 -10.44
N GLU A 65 16.23 6.40 -10.14
CA GLU A 65 15.57 5.43 -11.02
C GLU A 65 14.10 5.82 -11.34
N PRO A 66 13.85 7.01 -11.93
CA PRO A 66 12.49 7.47 -12.23
C PRO A 66 11.72 6.53 -13.16
N GLY A 67 12.43 5.73 -13.97
CA GLY A 67 11.81 4.72 -14.84
C GLY A 67 11.15 3.56 -14.08
N LYS A 68 11.62 3.25 -12.86
CA LYS A 68 11.03 2.21 -12.01
C LYS A 68 9.89 2.73 -11.14
N VAL A 69 9.97 3.99 -10.71
CA VAL A 69 9.02 4.59 -9.76
C VAL A 69 7.89 5.36 -10.45
N GLY A 70 8.18 5.99 -11.60
CA GLY A 70 7.21 6.81 -12.32
C GLY A 70 5.97 6.04 -12.81
N PRO A 71 6.11 4.86 -13.45
CA PRO A 71 4.96 4.09 -13.91
C PRO A 71 3.92 3.74 -12.84
N PRO A 72 4.27 3.13 -11.69
CA PRO A 72 3.28 2.81 -10.65
C PRO A 72 2.60 4.06 -10.08
N ILE A 73 3.35 5.15 -9.84
CA ILE A 73 2.75 6.40 -9.33
C ILE A 73 1.75 6.99 -10.32
N ARG A 74 2.11 7.07 -11.60
CA ARG A 74 1.23 7.64 -12.63
C ARG A 74 -0.07 6.85 -12.72
N ASP A 75 0.03 5.52 -12.75
CA ASP A 75 -1.14 4.66 -12.89
C ASP A 75 -1.99 4.68 -11.62
N PHE A 76 -1.37 4.76 -10.43
CA PHE A 76 -2.11 4.94 -9.17
C PHE A 76 -2.88 6.27 -9.10
N LEU A 77 -2.28 7.37 -9.57
CA LEU A 77 -2.97 8.65 -9.63
C LEU A 77 -4.14 8.66 -10.63
N ALA A 78 -4.10 7.82 -11.67
CA ALA A 78 -5.14 7.72 -12.67
C ALA A 78 -6.27 6.76 -12.27
N ASP A 79 -5.91 5.59 -11.74
CA ASP A 79 -6.78 4.42 -11.61
C ASP A 79 -6.79 3.82 -10.19
N GLY A 80 -6.11 4.45 -9.23
CA GLY A 80 -6.00 3.97 -7.84
C GLY A 80 -5.16 2.69 -7.73
N VAL A 81 -5.45 1.86 -6.73
CA VAL A 81 -4.79 0.55 -6.53
C VAL A 81 -5.02 -0.42 -7.69
N ALA A 82 -5.99 -0.15 -8.57
CA ALA A 82 -6.24 -0.93 -9.78
C ALA A 82 -5.37 -0.50 -10.98
N GLY A 83 -4.45 0.46 -10.80
CA GLY A 83 -3.53 0.91 -11.82
C GLY A 83 -2.67 -0.23 -12.38
N ARG A 84 -2.49 -0.26 -13.70
CA ARG A 84 -1.86 -1.41 -14.38
C ARG A 84 -0.40 -1.66 -13.99
N ALA A 85 0.34 -0.59 -13.71
CA ALA A 85 1.72 -0.68 -13.24
C ALA A 85 1.83 -0.83 -11.72
N VAL A 86 0.71 -0.79 -10.98
CA VAL A 86 0.69 -1.01 -9.53
C VAL A 86 0.70 -2.52 -9.29
N THR A 87 1.60 -2.97 -8.42
CA THR A 87 1.62 -4.35 -7.91
C THR A 87 1.44 -4.32 -6.39
N ASP A 88 1.02 -5.44 -5.83
CA ASP A 88 0.80 -5.58 -4.40
C ASP A 88 1.46 -6.87 -3.87
N THR A 89 2.29 -6.74 -2.83
CA THR A 89 2.90 -7.87 -2.11
C THR A 89 1.86 -8.88 -1.62
N ALA A 90 0.65 -8.40 -1.26
CA ALA A 90 -0.42 -9.29 -0.83
C ALA A 90 -0.83 -10.26 -1.94
N ASP A 91 -0.86 -9.83 -3.21
CA ASP A 91 -1.23 -10.69 -4.33
C ASP A 91 -0.13 -11.71 -4.65
N GLU A 92 1.13 -11.32 -4.55
CA GLU A 92 2.29 -12.22 -4.70
C GLU A 92 2.33 -13.31 -3.62
N ASP A 93 1.93 -12.96 -2.40
CA ASP A 93 1.77 -13.90 -1.29
C ASP A 93 0.61 -14.89 -1.53
N HIS A 94 -0.50 -14.44 -2.13
CA HIS A 94 -1.61 -15.31 -2.48
C HIS A 94 -1.24 -16.30 -3.58
N GLU A 95 -0.49 -15.88 -4.61
CA GLU A 95 0.02 -16.77 -5.64
C GLU A 95 0.97 -17.84 -5.08
N ARG A 96 1.81 -17.45 -4.10
CA ARG A 96 2.74 -18.36 -3.43
C ARG A 96 2.05 -19.34 -2.48
N THR A 97 0.95 -18.94 -1.83
CA THR A 97 0.27 -19.73 -0.78
C THR A 97 -1.03 -20.40 -1.24
N GLY A 98 -1.56 -20.04 -2.42
CA GLY A 98 -2.79 -20.60 -3.00
C GLY A 98 -4.10 -20.10 -2.36
N ARG A 99 -4.08 -19.07 -1.52
CA ARG A 99 -5.27 -18.52 -0.85
C ARG A 99 -5.85 -17.36 -1.66
N ARG A 100 -7.08 -17.45 -2.17
CA ARG A 100 -7.71 -16.34 -2.94
C ARG A 100 -8.32 -15.27 -2.02
N ARG A 101 -8.12 -13.98 -2.33
CA ARG A 101 -8.93 -12.88 -1.77
C ARG A 101 -10.34 -12.84 -2.37
N PRO A 102 -11.37 -12.47 -1.59
CA PRO A 102 -12.64 -12.05 -2.15
C PRO A 102 -12.44 -10.72 -2.90
N ALA A 103 -13.05 -10.56 -4.07
CA ALA A 103 -12.94 -9.35 -4.87
C ALA A 103 -13.42 -8.14 -4.06
N ALA A 104 -12.58 -7.11 -3.96
CA ALA A 104 -12.95 -5.84 -3.35
C ALA A 104 -14.15 -5.27 -4.13
N GLY A 105 -15.31 -5.25 -3.48
CA GLY A 105 -16.50 -4.63 -4.04
C GLY A 105 -16.23 -3.15 -4.23
N ARG A 106 -16.61 -2.62 -5.40
CA ARG A 106 -16.69 -1.18 -5.68
C ARG A 106 -17.54 -0.53 -4.57
N LEU A 107 -16.89 0.10 -3.60
CA LEU A 107 -17.57 0.78 -2.50
C LEU A 107 -18.09 2.12 -3.01
N ASP A 108 -19.41 2.20 -3.21
CA ASP A 108 -20.10 3.48 -3.34
C ASP A 108 -19.95 4.24 -2.03
N ARG A 109 -19.37 5.45 -2.11
CA ARG A 109 -19.07 6.34 -0.97
C ARG A 109 -20.30 6.55 -0.09
N LEU A 110 -20.30 5.96 1.11
CA LEU A 110 -21.15 6.40 2.21
C LEU A 110 -20.30 7.25 3.16
N GLY A 111 -20.57 8.55 3.18
CA GLY A 111 -19.94 9.50 4.10
C GLY A 111 -20.23 9.19 5.58
N PRO A 112 -19.46 9.82 6.49
CA PRO A 112 -19.41 9.43 7.89
C PRO A 112 -20.76 9.65 8.60
N ARG A 113 -21.31 8.56 9.15
CA ARG A 113 -22.41 8.62 10.12
C ARG A 113 -21.82 8.92 11.49
N HIS A 114 -21.74 10.20 11.84
CA HIS A 114 -21.55 10.60 13.23
C HIS A 114 -22.77 10.13 14.04
N ARG A 115 -22.54 9.31 15.08
CA ARG A 115 -23.54 9.09 16.15
C ARG A 115 -23.20 9.99 17.36
N PRO A 116 -24.22 10.48 18.07
CA PRO A 116 -24.07 11.37 19.23
C PRO A 116 -23.57 10.66 20.48
#